data_AF-A0A524HPW4-F1
#
_entry.id   AF-A0A524HPW4-F1
#
_cell.length_a   1.000
_cell.length_b   1.000
_cell.length_c   1.000
_cell.angle_alpha   90.00
_cell.angle_beta   90.00
_cell.angle_gamma   90.00
#
_symmetry.space_group_name_H-M   'P 1'
#
loop_
_entity.id
_entity.type
_entity.pdbx_description
1 polymer ?
#
loop_
_entity_poly.entity_id
_entity_poly.type
_entity_poly.pdbx_seq_one_letter_code
_entity_poly.pdbx_strand_id
1 'polypeptide(L)' 'DAMFHAAAKTLAESVDEDLLKQGSIYPPLESIRQVSAAVASSVARVAFEQGQAVGPAPTDLQAHIASMMYDPNYREHV' A
#
# COMPACT_ATOMS: atom_id res chain seq x y z
N ASP A 1 -13.29 -9.22 -6.57
CA ASP A 1 -12.13 -9.28 -7.51
C ASP A 1 -11.43 -7.96 -7.74
N ALA A 2 -12.14 -6.83 -7.92
CA ALA A 2 -11.52 -5.53 -8.21
C ALA A 2 -10.43 -5.08 -7.20
N MET A 3 -10.66 -5.27 -5.90
CA MET A 3 -9.67 -4.94 -4.86
C MET A 3 -8.40 -5.80 -4.98
N PHE A 4 -8.55 -7.10 -5.25
CA PHE A 4 -7.41 -8.00 -5.44
C PHE A 4 -6.62 -7.66 -6.72
N HIS A 5 -7.33 -7.33 -7.80
CA HIS A 5 -6.70 -6.84 -9.03
C HIS A 5 -5.90 -5.55 -8.79
N ALA A 6 -6.46 -4.59 -8.05
CA ALA A 6 -5.77 -3.35 -7.70
C ALA A 6 -4.51 -3.61 -6.86
N ALA A 7 -4.58 -4.55 -5.91
CA ALA A 7 -3.43 -4.97 -5.11
C ALA A 7 -2.33 -5.59 -5.98
N ALA A 8 -2.68 -6.56 -6.83
CA ALA A 8 -1.72 -7.23 -7.72
C ALA A 8 -1.08 -6.26 -8.71
N LYS A 9 -1.86 -5.35 -9.29
CA LYS A 9 -1.36 -4.31 -10.20
C LYS A 9 -0.38 -3.38 -9.48
N THR A 10 -0.73 -2.88 -8.30
CA THR A 10 0.13 -1.95 -7.53
C THR A 10 1.45 -2.62 -7.13
N LEU A 11 1.41 -3.91 -6.76
CA LEU A 11 2.61 -4.68 -6.45
C LEU A 11 3.51 -4.83 -7.68
N ALA A 12 2.95 -5.14 -8.84
CA ALA A 12 3.70 -5.27 -10.08
C ALA A 12 4.33 -3.94 -10.52
N GLU A 13 3.62 -2.82 -10.35
CA GLU A 13 4.13 -1.46 -10.61
C GLU A 13 5.26 -1.04 -9.66
N SER A 14 5.43 -1.74 -8.53
CA SER A 14 6.53 -1.50 -7.58
C SER A 14 7.84 -2.22 -7.98
N VAL A 15 7.84 -2.96 -9.09
CA VAL A 15 9.04 -3.60 -9.66
C VAL A 15 9.51 -2.77 -10.85
N ASP A 16 10.68 -2.14 -10.71
CA ASP A 16 11.28 -1.38 -11.80
C ASP A 16 11.92 -2.28 -12.86
N GLU A 17 12.30 -1.67 -13.99
CA GLU A 17 12.87 -2.38 -15.12
C GLU A 17 14.23 -3.02 -14.80
N ASP A 18 14.99 -2.44 -13.88
CA ASP A 18 16.32 -2.93 -13.50
C ASP A 18 16.21 -4.20 -12.64
N LEU A 19 15.23 -4.26 -11.74
CA LEU A 19 14.87 -5.47 -11.00
C LEU A 19 14.40 -6.57 -11.95
N LEU A 20 13.58 -6.25 -12.94
CA LEU A 20 13.14 -7.22 -13.96
C LEU A 20 14.33 -7.76 -14.77
N LYS A 21 15.27 -6.91 -15.18
CA LYS A 21 16.50 -7.33 -15.87
C LYS A 21 17.37 -8.24 -15.03
N GLN A 22 17.34 -8.09 -13.71
CA GLN A 22 18.03 -8.94 -12.74
C GLN A 22 17.27 -10.24 -12.42
N GLY A 23 16.08 -10.44 -12.99
CA GLY A 23 15.25 -11.63 -12.78
C GLY A 23 14.34 -11.55 -11.56
N SER A 24 14.27 -10.40 -10.88
CA SER A 24 13.37 -10.17 -9.76
C SER A 24 11.95 -9.90 -10.27
N ILE A 25 11.02 -10.79 -9.94
CA ILE A 25 9.58 -10.66 -10.26
C ILE A 25 8.78 -9.98 -9.13
N TYR A 26 9.42 -9.68 -8.01
CA TYR A 26 8.84 -8.98 -6.86
C TYR A 26 9.78 -7.89 -6.35
N PRO A 27 9.26 -6.86 -5.67
CA PRO A 27 10.10 -5.85 -5.04
C PRO A 27 10.99 -6.46 -3.95
N PRO A 28 12.13 -5.84 -3.62
CA PRO A 28 12.98 -6.27 -2.51
C PRO A 28 12.21 -6.28 -1.19
N LEU A 29 12.47 -7.29 -0.34
CA LEU A 29 11.79 -7.43 0.97
C LEU A 29 12.00 -6.22 1.88
N GLU A 30 13.11 -5.50 1.74
CA GLU A 30 13.40 -4.27 2.49
C GLU A 30 12.34 -3.18 2.24
N SER A 31 11.71 -3.18 1.06
CA SER A 31 10.66 -2.24 0.67
C SER A 31 9.25 -2.68 1.08
N ILE A 32 9.08 -3.85 1.72
CA ILE A 32 7.77 -4.47 1.94
C ILE A 32 6.78 -3.56 2.66
N ARG A 33 7.23 -2.73 3.62
CA ARG A 33 6.36 -1.80 4.35
C ARG A 33 5.85 -0.68 3.46
N GLN A 34 6.71 -0.11 2.62
CA GLN A 34 6.36 0.94 1.67
C GLN A 34 5.39 0.41 0.61
N VAL A 35 5.71 -0.76 0.03
CA VAL A 35 4.86 -1.42 -0.97
C VAL A 35 3.51 -1.80 -0.35
N SER A 36 3.48 -2.29 0.88
CA SER A 36 2.23 -2.61 1.59
C SER A 36 1.35 -1.37 1.81
N ALA A 37 1.95 -0.22 2.13
CA ALA A 37 1.22 1.04 2.26
C ALA A 37 0.61 1.49 0.91
N ALA A 38 1.36 1.34 -0.19
CA ALA A 38 0.87 1.64 -1.54
C ALA A 38 -0.29 0.71 -1.94
N VAL A 39 -0.12 -0.60 -1.74
CA VAL A 39 -1.17 -1.61 -2.00
C VAL A 39 -2.44 -1.31 -1.19
N ALA A 40 -2.30 -1.03 0.11
CA ALA A 40 -3.43 -0.67 0.95
C ALA A 40 -4.13 0.60 0.44
N SER A 41 -3.38 1.59 -0.06
CA SER A 41 -3.92 2.83 -0.61
C SER A 41 -4.74 2.60 -1.87
N SER A 42 -4.26 1.76 -2.78
CA SER A 42 -4.98 1.36 -3.99
C SER A 42 -6.24 0.57 -3.68
N VAL A 43 -6.17 -0.38 -2.74
CA VAL A 43 -7.33 -1.16 -2.30
C VAL A 43 -8.38 -0.29 -1.62
N ALA A 44 -7.96 0.61 -0.72
CA ALA A 44 -8.86 1.53 -0.04
C ALA A 44 -9.58 2.45 -1.03
N ARG A 45 -8.87 2.96 -2.05
CA ARG A 45 -9.47 3.75 -3.12
C ARG A 45 -10.61 3.00 -3.81
N VAL A 46 -10.36 1.75 -4.22
CA VAL A 46 -11.38 0.90 -4.84
C VAL A 46 -12.55 0.65 -3.89
N ALA A 47 -12.29 0.43 -2.60
CA ALA A 47 -13.34 0.23 -1.60
C ALA A 47 -14.24 1.47 -1.43
N PHE A 48 -13.67 2.68 -1.44
CA PHE A 48 -14.45 3.93 -1.42
C PHE A 48 -15.24 4.13 -2.71
N GLU A 49 -14.63 3.93 -3.87
CA GLU A 49 -15.29 4.06 -5.18
C GLU A 49 -16.48 3.10 -5.35
N GLN A 50 -16.40 1.91 -4.75
CA GLN A 50 -17.45 0.89 -4.80
C GLN A 50 -18.46 0.97 -3.65
N GLY A 51 -18.36 1.98 -2.78
CA GLY A 51 -19.23 2.14 -1.61
C GLY A 51 -19.12 1.00 -0.59
N GLN A 52 -18.01 0.28 -0.57
CA GLN A 52 -17.74 -0.82 0.37
C GLN A 52 -17.03 -0.34 1.65
N ALA A 53 -16.38 0.83 1.58
CA ALA A 53 -15.74 1.45 2.73
C ALA A 53 -16.78 2.17 3.62
N VAL A 54 -16.54 2.13 4.93
CA VAL A 54 -17.36 2.82 5.93
C VAL A 54 -16.72 4.15 6.31
N GLY A 55 -17.53 5.21 6.36
CA GLY A 55 -17.08 6.55 6.73
C GLY A 55 -16.69 7.42 5.53
N PRO A 56 -16.28 8.68 5.78
CA PRO A 56 -15.88 9.60 4.73
C PRO A 56 -14.53 9.20 4.12
N ALA A 57 -14.38 9.37 2.81
CA ALA A 57 -13.11 9.19 2.13
C ALA A 57 -12.11 10.27 2.59
N PRO A 58 -10.92 9.90 3.10
CA PRO A 58 -9.85 10.84 3.39
C PRO A 58 -9.43 11.59 2.12
N THR A 59 -9.07 12.87 2.26
CA THR A 59 -8.52 13.66 1.14
C THR A 59 -7.18 13.08 0.64
N ASP A 60 -6.37 12.57 1.56
CA ASP A 60 -5.13 11.85 1.27
C ASP A 60 -5.17 10.45 1.90
N LEU A 61 -5.51 9.46 1.06
CA LEU A 61 -5.55 8.05 1.47
C LEU A 61 -4.19 7.53 1.89
N GLN A 62 -3.11 7.99 1.26
CA GLN A 62 -1.77 7.48 1.53
C GLN A 62 -1.28 7.96 2.89
N ALA A 63 -1.44 9.26 3.19
CA ALA A 63 -1.13 9.81 4.50
C ALA A 63 -2.01 9.19 5.60
N HIS A 64 -3.30 8.98 5.32
CA HIS A 64 -4.20 8.34 6.28
C HIS A 64 -3.75 6.91 6.60
N ILE A 65 -3.44 6.10 5.59
CA ILE A 65 -2.96 4.73 5.80
C ILE A 65 -1.62 4.71 6.51
N ALA A 66 -0.67 5.57 6.14
CA ALA A 66 0.61 5.67 6.82
C ALA A 66 0.44 5.99 8.31
N SER A 67 -0.52 6.86 8.67
CA SER A 67 -0.83 7.19 10.07
C SER A 67 -1.44 6.04 10.87
N MET A 68 -2.04 5.05 10.20
CA MET A 68 -2.61 3.86 10.83
C MET A 68 -1.62 2.69 10.92
N MET A 69 -0.48 2.76 10.24
CA MET A 69 0.53 1.70 10.30
C MET A 69 1.14 1.61 11.70
N TYR A 70 1.34 0.40 12.18
CA TYR A 70 2.03 0.17 13.45
C TYR A 70 3.46 0.71 13.42
N ASP A 71 3.78 1.59 14.36
CA ASP A 71 5.14 2.07 14.61
C ASP A 71 5.80 1.20 15.70
N PRO A 72 6.90 0.48 15.37
CA PRO A 72 7.61 -0.35 16.35
C PRO A 72 8.45 0.45 17.35
N ASN A 73 8.57 1.77 17.21
CA ASN A 73 9.32 2.60 18.15
C ASN A 73 8.56 2.73 19.47
N TYR A 74 9.31 2.62 20.58
CA TYR A 74 8.74 2.91 21.89
C TYR A 74 8.29 4.36 21.97
N ARG A 75 7.14 4.57 22.61
CA ARG A 75 6.66 5.91 22.92
C ARG A 75 7.58 6.50 23.97
N GLU A 76 8.09 7.70 23.73
CA GLU A 76 8.76 8.46 24.78
C GLU A 76 7.75 8.76 25.88
N HIS A 77 8.04 8.28 27.08
CA HIS A 77 7.31 8.64 28.28
C HIS A 77 8.08 9.77 28.95
N VAL A 78 7.56 10.99 28.85
CA VAL A 78 8.00 12.17 29.62
C VAL A 78 7.28 12.24 30.95
#